data_AF-A0A7C6FYH0-F1
#
_entry.id   AF-A0A7C6FYH0-F1
#
_cell.length_a   1.000
_cell.length_b   1.000
_cell.length_c   1.000
_cell.angle_alpha   90.00
_cell.angle_beta   90.00
_cell.angle_gamma   90.00
#
_symmetry.space_group_name_H-M   'P 1'
#
loop_
_entity.id
_entity.type
_entity.pdbx_description
1 polymer ?
#
loop_
_entity_poly.entity_id
_entity_poly.type
_entity_poly.pdbx_seq_one_letter_code
_entity_poly.pdbx_strand_id
1 'polypeptide(L)'
;MVIIFSANVGFATDNLTDNTTNSLSETDILSQNETGVAEKPALSNNTYKSSSSNAGLENIAALWVWSTSYNSINPVALKKAGYTDIFVFTKHSNEGISQLNQFIKKFKGSGIRVHAWVSCFVNVNGKWIAAHDTTRQQSVRVFIHNIITTCPGVNGIHLDYVRYGGTAHKYGVTFSTNTINKFVSSVKNLVNSKNPNLLLSAAVMPECSVNEYYYGQSYAGLSPYLNFMTPMIYKGNYHKNTAWIGSTTKWIVEHSNTVIVTGLQAYRSDSKPTPLSPAELEGDAKIALSNGSKGFAMFRYGLLVSSFTPKKLFIPTPAAGSPARGAVNVPVDKIITTKFTEPIFPGNMLIELKNSAGKVIPITISISGNVLTMSPVNPLVRATTYKIIFHQGCLVDSELNPVAYYTRSFTTDNTPPKPVKGSPARNAVNVPINKIITTTFNEPIKPGTMNIQLKTNTGTNIPTTN
;
A
#
# COMPACT_ATOMS: atom_id res chain seq x y z
N MET A 1 2.16 28.69 -17.25
CA MET A 1 1.71 29.50 -16.10
C MET A 1 1.75 28.62 -14.86
N VAL A 2 2.87 28.62 -14.16
CA VAL A 2 3.10 27.83 -12.95
C VAL A 2 2.42 28.59 -11.82
N ILE A 3 1.33 28.04 -11.29
CA ILE A 3 0.69 28.60 -10.10
C ILE A 3 1.64 28.31 -8.94
N ILE A 4 2.53 29.25 -8.65
CA ILE A 4 3.23 29.31 -7.37
C ILE A 4 2.12 29.57 -6.36
N PHE A 5 1.75 28.55 -5.58
CA PHE A 5 0.91 28.76 -4.42
C PHE A 5 1.67 29.67 -3.47
N SER A 6 1.35 30.98 -3.51
CA SER A 6 1.37 31.76 -2.29
C SER A 6 0.37 31.05 -1.38
N ALA A 7 0.89 30.24 -0.46
CA ALA A 7 0.14 29.92 0.73
C ALA A 7 -0.13 31.29 1.34
N ASN A 8 -1.34 31.82 1.16
CA ASN A 8 -1.85 32.87 2.02
C ASN A 8 -1.97 32.21 3.38
N VAL A 9 -0.86 32.19 4.08
CA VAL A 9 -0.70 31.78 5.45
C VAL A 9 -1.21 32.91 6.33
N GLY A 10 -2.52 33.09 6.30
CA GLY A 10 -3.22 33.06 7.55
C GLY A 10 -3.44 31.58 7.85
N PHE A 11 -2.90 31.08 8.97
CA PHE A 11 -3.74 30.16 9.73
C PHE A 11 -5.10 30.84 9.80
N ALA A 12 -6.19 30.16 9.44
CA ALA A 12 -7.50 30.67 9.80
C ALA A 12 -7.46 30.86 11.32
N THR A 13 -7.20 32.09 11.73
CA THR A 13 -7.49 32.64 13.01
C THR A 13 -9.00 32.54 13.11
N ASP A 14 -9.48 31.52 13.82
CA ASP A 14 -10.44 31.89 14.83
C ASP A 14 -9.61 32.44 16.00
N ASN A 15 -9.80 33.73 16.22
CA ASN A 15 -8.99 34.64 17.00
C ASN A 15 -8.69 34.13 18.42
N LEU A 16 -7.47 34.39 18.92
CA LEU A 16 -7.17 35.28 20.06
C LEU A 16 -5.75 35.01 20.62
N THR A 17 -5.05 36.12 20.86
CA THR A 17 -3.89 36.39 21.73
C THR A 17 -3.59 35.37 22.84
N ASP A 18 -2.32 34.98 23.06
CA ASP A 18 -1.52 35.51 24.18
C ASP A 18 -0.05 35.03 24.24
N ASN A 19 0.69 35.74 25.09
CA ASN A 19 2.12 35.95 25.25
C ASN A 19 3.00 34.83 25.89
N THR A 20 4.30 34.92 25.52
CA THR A 20 5.56 34.84 26.31
C THR A 20 6.03 33.59 27.09
N THR A 21 7.24 33.15 26.69
CA THR A 21 8.48 32.77 27.46
C THR A 21 8.44 31.71 28.57
N ASN A 22 9.22 30.61 28.43
CA ASN A 22 10.59 30.48 28.95
C ASN A 22 11.25 29.14 28.57
N SER A 23 12.57 29.19 28.38
CA SER A 23 13.50 28.19 27.83
C SER A 23 13.99 27.14 28.83
N LEU A 24 14.41 25.97 28.33
CA LEU A 24 15.43 25.11 28.94
C LEU A 24 16.36 24.53 27.85
N SER A 25 17.61 24.26 28.24
CA SER A 25 18.87 24.43 27.49
C SER A 25 19.32 23.31 26.53
N GLU A 26 20.20 23.72 25.61
CA GLU A 26 20.71 23.05 24.38
C GLU A 26 21.87 22.04 24.61
N THR A 27 22.28 21.81 25.84
CA THR A 27 23.59 21.20 26.15
C THR A 27 23.63 19.66 26.22
N ASP A 28 22.49 18.96 26.17
CA ASP A 28 22.48 17.48 26.31
C ASP A 28 22.41 16.71 24.96
N ILE A 29 22.53 17.39 23.81
CA ILE A 29 22.35 16.76 22.48
C ILE A 29 23.54 16.99 21.52
N LEU A 30 24.60 17.66 21.97
CA LEU A 30 25.75 18.01 21.13
C LEU A 30 26.79 16.88 20.89
N SER A 31 26.53 15.64 21.29
CA SER A 31 27.53 14.55 21.14
C SER A 31 27.44 13.73 19.85
N GLN A 32 26.68 14.15 18.81
CA GLN A 32 26.50 13.34 17.59
C GLN A 32 26.60 14.07 16.24
N ASN A 33 27.46 15.08 16.14
CA ASN A 33 27.95 15.65 14.88
C ASN A 33 29.49 15.73 15.01
N GLU A 34 30.38 15.34 14.12
CA GLU A 34 30.42 14.84 12.74
C GLU A 34 31.75 14.08 12.62
N THR A 35 31.89 13.08 11.73
CA THR A 35 33.14 12.94 10.96
C THR A 35 32.88 12.23 9.62
N GLY A 36 33.28 12.90 8.53
CA GLY A 36 33.78 12.33 7.27
C GLY A 36 32.86 11.42 6.46
N VAL A 37 32.25 11.95 5.40
CA VAL A 37 31.80 11.11 4.27
C VAL A 37 32.37 11.69 2.98
N ALA A 38 33.35 10.98 2.43
CA ALA A 38 33.83 11.16 1.07
C ALA A 38 32.67 11.05 0.08
N GLU A 39 32.67 11.93 -0.93
CA GLU A 39 31.76 11.85 -2.07
C GLU A 39 31.85 10.47 -2.71
N LYS A 40 30.72 9.73 -2.74
CA LYS A 40 30.55 8.60 -3.64
C LYS A 40 29.71 9.03 -4.85
N PRO A 41 30.11 8.64 -6.07
CA PRO A 41 29.47 9.10 -7.29
C PRO A 41 28.09 8.46 -7.51
N ALA A 42 27.36 9.09 -8.44
CA ALA A 42 26.00 8.83 -8.89
C ALA A 42 25.47 7.39 -8.71
N LEU A 43 24.22 7.34 -8.20
CA LEU A 43 23.41 6.14 -8.04
C LEU A 43 23.25 5.39 -9.36
N SER A 44 23.93 4.25 -9.49
CA SER A 44 23.68 3.24 -10.51
C SER A 44 22.49 2.35 -10.13
N ASN A 45 21.82 1.84 -11.17
CA ASN A 45 20.60 1.02 -11.17
C ASN A 45 20.58 -0.16 -10.20
N ASN A 46 20.30 0.11 -8.91
CA ASN A 46 19.96 -0.94 -7.96
C ASN A 46 18.43 -1.06 -7.88
N THR A 47 17.91 -2.18 -8.35
CA THR A 47 16.56 -2.67 -8.02
C THR A 47 16.43 -2.78 -6.50
N TYR A 48 15.81 -1.78 -5.88
CA TYR A 48 15.53 -1.76 -4.45
C TYR A 48 14.34 -2.70 -4.15
N LYS A 49 14.64 -3.88 -3.59
CA LYS A 49 13.61 -4.71 -2.95
C LYS A 49 13.16 -4.04 -1.65
N SER A 50 11.88 -3.66 -1.59
CA SER A 50 11.16 -3.20 -0.40
C SER A 50 11.36 -4.18 0.78
N SER A 51 12.00 -3.73 1.86
CA SER A 51 12.27 -4.54 3.06
C SER A 51 11.35 -4.25 4.25
N SER A 52 10.28 -3.44 4.09
CA SER A 52 9.23 -3.34 5.11
C SER A 52 8.01 -4.15 4.68
N SER A 53 7.53 -5.06 5.54
CA SER A 53 6.24 -5.70 5.32
C SER A 53 5.16 -4.63 5.31
N ASN A 54 4.56 -4.34 4.14
CA ASN A 54 3.39 -3.47 3.99
C ASN A 54 2.10 -4.07 4.59
N ALA A 55 2.23 -5.06 5.48
CA ALA A 55 1.12 -5.70 6.15
C ALA A 55 0.37 -4.67 7.00
N GLY A 56 -0.92 -4.45 6.71
CA GLY A 56 -1.77 -3.51 7.44
C GLY A 56 -1.80 -2.07 6.90
N LEU A 57 -1.28 -1.82 5.69
CA LEU A 57 -1.41 -0.54 4.97
C LEU A 57 -2.37 -0.61 3.76
N GLU A 58 -3.23 -1.61 3.75
CA GLU A 58 -4.33 -1.72 2.79
C GLU A 58 -5.58 -1.03 3.38
N ASN A 59 -6.45 -0.53 2.51
CA ASN A 59 -7.74 0.08 2.87
C ASN A 59 -7.64 1.27 3.84
N ILE A 60 -6.62 2.13 3.66
CA ILE A 60 -6.44 3.33 4.52
C ILE A 60 -7.53 4.36 4.22
N ALA A 61 -8.35 4.69 5.22
CA ALA A 61 -9.24 5.84 5.20
C ALA A 61 -8.84 6.80 6.32
N ALA A 62 -8.12 7.85 5.94
CA ALA A 62 -7.56 8.83 6.85
C ALA A 62 -8.33 10.16 6.87
N LEU A 63 -8.15 10.92 7.95
CA LEU A 63 -8.65 12.29 8.10
C LEU A 63 -7.54 13.22 8.56
N TRP A 64 -7.40 14.38 7.94
CA TRP A 64 -6.64 15.49 8.54
C TRP A 64 -7.54 16.31 9.45
N VAL A 65 -7.05 16.50 10.67
CA VAL A 65 -7.80 17.12 11.77
C VAL A 65 -6.95 18.18 12.43
N TRP A 66 -7.47 19.40 12.46
CA TRP A 66 -6.86 20.50 13.18
C TRP A 66 -7.07 20.37 14.69
N SER A 67 -6.18 20.98 15.46
CA SER A 67 -6.26 21.03 16.93
C SER A 67 -7.59 21.57 17.45
N THR A 68 -8.18 22.52 16.73
CA THR A 68 -9.49 23.11 17.07
C THR A 68 -10.66 22.13 17.01
N SER A 69 -10.52 20.99 16.33
CA SER A 69 -11.57 19.97 16.19
C SER A 69 -11.45 18.83 17.21
N TYR A 70 -10.53 18.90 18.17
CA TYR A 70 -10.27 17.82 19.13
C TYR A 70 -11.49 17.46 19.98
N ASN A 71 -12.27 18.47 20.38
CA ASN A 71 -13.42 18.26 21.25
C ASN A 71 -14.62 17.72 20.48
N SER A 72 -14.85 18.17 19.25
CA SER A 72 -16.03 17.80 18.45
C SER A 72 -15.94 16.42 17.80
N ILE A 73 -14.72 15.89 17.60
CA ILE A 73 -14.55 14.61 16.91
C ILE A 73 -15.07 13.42 17.72
N ASN A 74 -15.76 12.47 17.09
CA ASN A 74 -16.31 11.30 17.77
C ASN A 74 -15.68 9.99 17.22
N PRO A 75 -14.82 9.30 17.99
CA PRO A 75 -14.14 8.09 17.53
C PRO A 75 -15.10 6.93 17.21
N VAL A 76 -16.22 6.81 17.92
CA VAL A 76 -17.23 5.76 17.66
C VAL A 76 -17.91 6.01 16.31
N ALA A 77 -18.28 7.26 16.03
CA ALA A 77 -18.88 7.63 14.76
C ALA A 77 -17.90 7.40 13.59
N LEU A 78 -16.64 7.79 13.75
CA LEU A 78 -15.60 7.58 12.75
C LEU A 78 -15.34 6.09 12.48
N LYS A 79 -15.26 5.27 13.55
CA LYS A 79 -15.09 3.82 13.39
C LYS A 79 -16.27 3.21 12.66
N LYS A 80 -17.51 3.62 13.00
CA LYS A 80 -18.73 3.18 12.32
C LYS A 80 -18.77 3.57 10.84
N ALA A 81 -18.21 4.74 10.49
CA ALA A 81 -18.10 5.22 9.12
C ALA A 81 -16.99 4.52 8.31
N GLY A 82 -16.01 3.90 8.98
CA GLY A 82 -14.92 3.16 8.32
C GLY A 82 -13.57 3.84 8.31
N TYR A 83 -13.36 4.89 9.11
CA TYR A 83 -12.04 5.51 9.20
C TYR A 83 -11.07 4.60 9.95
N THR A 84 -9.84 4.53 9.42
CA THR A 84 -8.76 3.69 9.96
C THR A 84 -7.65 4.52 10.57
N ASP A 85 -7.50 5.76 10.11
CA ASP A 85 -6.37 6.62 10.45
C ASP A 85 -6.82 8.07 10.68
N ILE A 86 -6.09 8.77 11.52
CA ILE A 86 -6.30 10.19 11.74
C ILE A 86 -4.97 10.93 11.91
N PHE A 87 -4.80 12.00 11.14
CA PHE A 87 -3.62 12.86 11.14
C PHE A 87 -3.98 14.13 11.93
N VAL A 88 -3.38 14.24 13.10
CA VAL A 88 -3.81 15.16 14.16
C VAL A 88 -2.79 16.29 14.29
N PHE A 89 -3.18 17.51 13.90
CA PHE A 89 -2.25 18.64 13.84
C PHE A 89 -1.62 18.91 15.22
N THR A 90 -0.32 18.64 15.34
CA THR A 90 0.38 18.76 16.62
C THR A 90 1.24 20.01 16.58
N LYS A 91 0.74 21.09 17.21
CA LYS A 91 1.47 22.37 17.33
C LYS A 91 2.85 22.12 17.95
N HIS A 92 3.90 22.66 17.33
CA HIS A 92 5.30 22.52 17.76
C HIS A 92 5.55 23.21 19.11
N SER A 93 5.13 22.56 20.20
CA SER A 93 5.12 23.08 21.57
C SER A 93 4.80 21.95 22.56
N ASN A 94 5.14 22.13 23.84
CA ASN A 94 4.76 21.18 24.90
C ASN A 94 3.23 21.10 25.08
N GLU A 95 2.54 22.23 24.91
CA GLU A 95 1.07 22.27 24.91
C GLU A 95 0.48 21.38 23.81
N GLY A 96 0.99 21.50 22.58
CA GLY A 96 0.53 20.67 21.46
C GLY A 96 0.73 19.16 21.69
N ILE A 97 1.85 18.77 22.32
CA ILE A 97 2.10 17.39 22.75
C ILE A 97 1.08 16.95 23.80
N SER A 98 0.78 17.80 24.79
CA SER A 98 -0.24 17.51 25.80
C SER A 98 -1.63 17.32 25.18
N GLN A 99 -2.02 18.19 24.24
CA GLN A 99 -3.29 18.06 23.52
C GLN A 99 -3.35 16.79 22.67
N LEU A 100 -2.27 16.43 21.96
CA LEU A 100 -2.17 15.15 21.25
C LEU A 100 -2.36 13.96 22.19
N ASN A 101 -1.74 14.01 23.38
CA ASN A 101 -1.90 12.98 24.41
C ASN A 101 -3.35 12.79 24.86
N GLN A 102 -4.07 13.90 25.08
CA GLN A 102 -5.50 13.86 25.39
C GLN A 102 -6.31 13.27 24.22
N PHE A 103 -5.95 13.64 22.99
CA PHE A 103 -6.58 13.10 21.79
C PHE A 103 -6.39 11.59 21.67
N ILE A 104 -5.17 11.08 21.88
CA ILE A 104 -4.87 9.65 21.87
C ILE A 104 -5.71 8.91 22.91
N LYS A 105 -5.82 9.46 24.14
CA LYS A 105 -6.66 8.87 25.19
C LYS A 105 -8.13 8.76 24.77
N LYS A 106 -8.66 9.79 24.10
CA LYS A 106 -10.03 9.78 23.56
C LYS A 106 -10.25 8.70 22.49
N PHE A 107 -9.22 8.36 21.71
CA PHE A 107 -9.29 7.34 20.65
C PHE A 107 -8.93 5.93 21.12
N LYS A 108 -8.54 5.74 22.38
CA LYS A 108 -8.18 4.43 22.94
C LYS A 108 -9.32 3.43 22.76
N GLY A 109 -9.01 2.25 22.21
CA GLY A 109 -9.99 1.18 21.97
C GLY A 109 -10.84 1.35 20.71
N SER A 110 -10.76 2.48 19.99
CA SER A 110 -11.50 2.67 18.73
C SER A 110 -10.98 1.81 17.57
N GLY A 111 -9.72 1.36 17.65
CA GLY A 111 -9.02 0.70 16.55
C GLY A 111 -8.63 1.64 15.40
N ILE A 112 -8.76 2.96 15.58
CA ILE A 112 -8.28 3.98 14.64
C ILE A 112 -6.85 4.38 15.03
N ARG A 113 -5.94 4.39 14.06
CA ARG A 113 -4.55 4.80 14.27
C ARG A 113 -4.44 6.32 14.35
N VAL A 114 -3.85 6.83 15.43
CA VAL A 114 -3.61 8.26 15.63
C VAL A 114 -2.18 8.62 15.24
N HIS A 115 -2.01 9.54 14.29
CA HIS A 115 -0.71 10.04 13.87
C HIS A 115 -0.54 11.49 14.26
N ALA A 116 0.62 11.85 14.79
CA ALA A 116 0.98 13.25 14.98
C ALA A 116 1.27 13.88 13.61
N TRP A 117 0.47 14.86 13.22
CA TRP A 117 0.70 15.66 12.01
C TRP A 117 1.62 16.84 12.36
N VAL A 118 2.85 16.80 11.83
CA VAL A 118 3.97 17.67 12.23
C VAL A 118 4.40 18.54 11.05
N SER A 119 4.36 19.87 11.23
CA SER A 119 4.91 20.81 10.24
C SER A 119 6.43 20.91 10.31
N CYS A 120 7.11 20.62 9.20
CA CYS A 120 8.56 20.60 9.12
C CYS A 120 9.14 21.99 8.82
N PHE A 121 9.01 22.52 7.61
CA PHE A 121 9.74 23.73 7.17
C PHE A 121 8.86 24.97 7.02
N VAL A 122 7.84 25.06 7.87
CA VAL A 122 6.93 26.20 7.97
C VAL A 122 6.79 26.56 9.45
N ASN A 123 6.80 27.85 9.76
CA ASN A 123 6.63 28.35 11.12
C ASN A 123 5.15 28.51 11.52
N VAL A 124 4.89 28.93 12.77
CA VAL A 124 3.54 29.11 13.31
C VAL A 124 2.75 30.26 12.68
N ASN A 125 3.40 31.11 11.88
CA ASN A 125 2.75 32.15 11.07
C ASN A 125 2.65 31.73 9.60
N GLY A 126 3.04 30.48 9.31
CA GLY A 126 3.00 29.87 8.00
C GLY A 126 4.11 30.35 7.04
N LYS A 127 5.08 31.12 7.53
CA LYS A 127 6.25 31.52 6.75
C LYS A 127 7.17 30.31 6.54
N TRP A 128 7.64 30.16 5.32
CA TRP A 128 8.64 29.15 4.96
C TRP A 128 9.97 29.40 5.66
N ILE A 129 10.53 28.32 6.20
CA ILE A 129 11.92 28.22 6.64
C ILE A 129 12.65 27.39 5.58
N ALA A 130 13.88 27.75 5.24
CA ALA A 130 14.63 26.99 4.24
C ALA A 130 14.82 25.55 4.72
N ALA A 131 14.60 24.56 3.85
CA ALA A 131 14.67 23.16 4.28
C ALA A 131 16.08 22.71 4.65
N HIS A 132 17.12 23.43 4.22
CA HIS A 132 18.52 23.23 4.61
C HIS A 132 18.92 23.98 5.90
N ASP A 133 17.99 24.65 6.58
CA ASP A 133 18.22 25.22 7.89
C ASP A 133 18.40 24.09 8.92
N THR A 134 19.63 23.90 9.38
CA THR A 134 20.01 22.78 10.27
C THR A 134 19.40 22.94 11.66
N THR A 135 19.27 24.16 12.18
CA THR A 135 18.60 24.45 13.45
C THR A 135 17.13 24.03 13.40
N ARG A 136 16.44 24.33 12.29
CA ARG A 136 15.05 23.91 12.10
C ARG A 136 14.93 22.40 11.95
N GLN A 137 15.80 21.76 11.16
CA GLN A 137 15.82 20.30 11.06
C GLN A 137 15.97 19.64 12.43
N GLN A 138 16.91 20.13 13.24
CA GLN A 138 17.14 19.61 14.58
C GLN A 138 15.94 19.85 15.50
N SER A 139 15.37 21.06 15.49
CA SER A 139 14.16 21.40 16.25
C SER A 139 12.99 20.46 15.92
N VAL A 140 12.75 20.16 14.63
CA VAL A 140 11.69 19.21 14.23
C VAL A 140 11.99 17.79 14.70
N ARG A 141 13.25 17.33 14.62
CA ARG A 141 13.64 16.00 15.13
C ARG A 141 13.46 15.88 16.64
N VAL A 142 13.86 16.89 17.41
CA VAL A 142 13.65 16.94 18.87
C VAL A 142 12.16 16.91 19.19
N PHE A 143 11.34 17.66 18.46
CA PHE A 143 9.90 17.63 18.65
C PHE A 143 9.28 16.25 18.39
N ILE A 144 9.68 15.59 17.29
CA ILE A 144 9.25 14.20 16.99
C ILE A 144 9.72 13.23 18.07
N HIS A 145 10.97 13.36 18.54
CA HIS A 145 11.49 12.58 19.66
C HIS A 145 10.62 12.73 20.91
N ASN A 146 10.26 13.96 21.26
CA ASN A 146 9.40 14.24 22.42
C ASN A 146 8.03 13.59 22.24
N ILE A 147 7.37 13.78 21.08
CA ILE A 147 6.08 13.12 20.79
C ILE A 147 6.16 11.60 21.01
N ILE A 148 7.15 10.93 20.40
CA ILE A 148 7.27 9.47 20.47
C ILE A 148 7.53 8.99 21.90
N THR A 149 8.29 9.77 22.66
CA THR A 149 8.67 9.42 24.04
C THR A 149 7.55 9.70 25.03
N THR A 150 6.77 10.77 24.84
CA THR A 150 5.79 11.24 25.83
C THR A 150 4.34 10.94 25.47
N CYS A 151 4.05 10.47 24.25
CA CYS A 151 2.69 10.14 23.80
C CYS A 151 2.46 8.63 23.62
N PRO A 152 2.27 7.86 24.72
CA PRO A 152 2.02 6.42 24.62
C PRO A 152 0.70 6.18 23.86
N GLY A 153 0.77 5.44 22.77
CA GLY A 153 -0.36 5.15 21.90
C GLY A 153 -0.42 5.97 20.61
N VAL A 154 0.52 6.89 20.37
CA VAL A 154 0.74 7.40 19.00
C VAL A 154 1.10 6.23 18.08
N ASN A 155 0.47 6.16 16.91
CA ASN A 155 0.67 5.08 15.94
C ASN A 155 1.59 5.48 14.79
N GLY A 156 1.79 6.79 14.57
CA GLY A 156 2.72 7.27 13.58
C GLY A 156 2.97 8.77 13.62
N ILE A 157 3.89 9.19 12.76
CA ILE A 157 4.24 10.57 12.50
C ILE A 157 3.90 10.86 11.04
N HIS A 158 3.12 11.90 10.81
CA HIS A 158 2.75 12.38 9.49
C HIS A 158 3.42 13.73 9.25
N LEU A 159 4.49 13.73 8.46
CA LEU A 159 5.27 14.92 8.14
C LEU A 159 4.53 15.77 7.12
N ASP A 160 4.41 17.07 7.38
CA ASP A 160 3.85 18.02 6.43
C ASP A 160 4.82 19.19 6.23
N TYR A 161 4.69 19.84 5.09
CA TYR A 161 5.64 20.86 4.64
C TYR A 161 7.10 20.38 4.70
N VAL A 162 7.34 19.09 4.47
CA VAL A 162 8.68 18.50 4.34
C VAL A 162 9.21 18.75 2.92
N ARG A 163 9.37 20.04 2.61
CA ARG A 163 9.72 20.57 1.30
C ARG A 163 10.19 22.03 1.37
N TYR A 164 10.68 22.53 0.25
CA TYR A 164 10.80 23.97 0.00
C TYR A 164 9.44 24.59 -0.38
N GLY A 165 9.31 25.90 -0.20
CA GLY A 165 8.11 26.68 -0.52
C GLY A 165 7.87 26.98 -1.99
N GLY A 166 8.37 26.14 -2.90
CA GLY A 166 8.38 26.41 -4.35
C GLY A 166 9.70 26.98 -4.86
N THR A 167 10.72 27.03 -4.01
CA THR A 167 12.03 27.66 -4.29
C THR A 167 13.20 26.68 -4.39
N ALA A 168 12.96 25.37 -4.44
CA ALA A 168 14.04 24.37 -4.44
C ALA A 168 15.07 24.59 -5.57
N HIS A 169 14.61 24.88 -6.78
CA HIS A 169 15.49 25.19 -7.93
C HIS A 169 16.47 26.34 -7.67
N LYS A 170 16.15 27.30 -6.79
CA LYS A 170 17.04 28.43 -6.47
C LYS A 170 18.31 27.99 -5.72
N TYR A 171 18.28 26.81 -5.10
CA TYR A 171 19.41 26.23 -4.37
C TYR A 171 20.05 25.06 -5.12
N GLY A 172 19.62 24.79 -6.35
CA GLY A 172 19.97 23.59 -7.10
C GLY A 172 19.05 22.42 -6.77
N VAL A 173 18.51 21.76 -7.80
CA VAL A 173 17.55 20.66 -7.67
C VAL A 173 18.17 19.47 -6.93
N THR A 174 19.37 19.03 -7.35
CA THR A 174 20.08 17.91 -6.70
C THR A 174 20.35 18.18 -5.22
N PHE A 175 20.82 19.38 -4.89
CA PHE A 175 21.06 19.77 -3.50
C PHE A 175 19.76 19.72 -2.70
N SER A 176 18.72 20.41 -3.18
CA SER A 176 17.43 20.50 -2.49
C SER A 176 16.77 19.14 -2.27
N THR A 177 16.76 18.28 -3.29
CA THR A 177 16.23 16.92 -3.20
C THR A 177 17.03 16.08 -2.20
N ASN A 178 18.36 16.16 -2.23
CA ASN A 178 19.21 15.47 -1.26
C ASN A 178 19.00 15.97 0.17
N THR A 179 18.80 17.28 0.37
CA THR A 179 18.48 17.85 1.69
C THR A 179 17.21 17.23 2.27
N ILE A 180 16.13 17.19 1.48
CA ILE A 180 14.84 16.63 1.91
C ILE A 180 14.97 15.13 2.19
N ASN A 181 15.60 14.36 1.30
CA ASN A 181 15.79 12.93 1.48
C ASN A 181 16.62 12.61 2.74
N LYS A 182 17.73 13.34 2.97
CA LYS A 182 18.56 13.18 4.17
C LYS A 182 17.79 13.52 5.44
N PHE A 183 17.00 14.59 5.43
CA PHE A 183 16.16 14.94 6.57
C PHE A 183 15.15 13.84 6.88
N VAL A 184 14.37 13.37 5.90
CA VAL A 184 13.38 12.31 6.11
C VAL A 184 14.03 10.99 6.54
N SER A 185 15.17 10.62 5.96
CA SER A 185 15.98 9.49 6.39
C SER A 185 16.39 9.60 7.87
N SER A 186 16.84 10.78 8.31
CA SER A 186 17.21 11.02 9.70
C SER A 186 16.01 10.89 10.66
N VAL A 187 14.81 11.31 10.22
CA VAL A 187 13.57 11.13 10.98
C VAL A 187 13.17 9.64 11.02
N LYS A 188 13.30 8.91 9.91
CA LYS A 188 13.04 7.47 9.89
C LYS A 188 13.95 6.70 10.85
N ASN A 189 15.24 7.04 10.87
CA ASN A 189 16.19 6.45 11.82
C ASN A 189 15.81 6.75 13.26
N LEU A 190 15.44 8.00 13.58
CA LEU A 190 14.95 8.39 14.90
C LEU A 190 13.70 7.58 15.30
N VAL A 191 12.68 7.54 14.44
CA VAL A 191 11.43 6.81 14.68
C VAL A 191 11.72 5.33 14.93
N ASN A 192 12.48 4.69 14.04
CA ASN A 192 12.81 3.26 14.15
C ASN A 192 13.62 2.94 15.41
N SER A 193 14.56 3.80 15.81
CA SER A 193 15.37 3.60 17.02
C SER A 193 14.55 3.63 18.31
N LYS A 194 13.40 4.30 18.31
CA LYS A 194 12.51 4.41 19.47
C LYS A 194 11.39 3.38 19.44
N ASN A 195 10.77 3.19 18.27
CA ASN A 195 9.74 2.20 18.08
C ASN A 195 9.62 1.84 16.58
N PRO A 196 10.13 0.67 16.15
CA PRO A 196 10.10 0.25 14.76
C PRO A 196 8.70 -0.04 14.21
N ASN A 197 7.68 -0.15 15.08
CA ASN A 197 6.29 -0.36 14.69
C ASN A 197 5.55 0.96 14.38
N LEU A 198 6.15 2.13 14.68
CA LEU A 198 5.55 3.41 14.32
C LEU A 198 5.59 3.64 12.81
N LEU A 199 4.46 4.10 12.29
CA LEU A 199 4.36 4.50 10.89
C LEU A 199 4.99 5.89 10.70
N LEU A 200 5.77 6.06 9.64
CA LEU A 200 6.22 7.37 9.18
C LEU A 200 5.62 7.63 7.80
N SER A 201 4.93 8.76 7.67
CA SER A 201 4.32 9.18 6.41
C SER A 201 4.59 10.65 6.14
N ALA A 202 4.35 11.10 4.90
CA ALA A 202 4.50 12.50 4.55
C ALA A 202 3.42 12.98 3.57
N ALA A 203 2.93 14.19 3.80
CA ALA A 203 2.19 14.95 2.80
C ALA A 203 3.17 15.44 1.72
N VAL A 204 2.84 15.17 0.46
CA VAL A 204 3.64 15.58 -0.70
C VAL A 204 2.79 16.36 -1.69
N MET A 205 3.43 17.23 -2.45
CA MET A 205 2.77 18.03 -3.48
C MET A 205 2.36 17.16 -4.67
N PRO A 206 1.26 17.43 -5.40
CA PRO A 206 0.74 16.56 -6.47
C PRO A 206 1.33 16.82 -7.88
N GLU A 207 2.32 17.69 -8.05
CA GLU A 207 2.79 18.20 -9.36
C GLU A 207 3.70 17.23 -10.13
N CYS A 208 3.62 15.92 -9.83
CA CYS A 208 4.31 14.86 -10.59
C CYS A 208 5.79 15.17 -10.87
N SER A 209 6.21 15.18 -12.14
CA SER A 209 7.60 15.29 -12.57
C SER A 209 8.32 16.58 -12.16
N VAL A 210 7.59 17.65 -11.78
CA VAL A 210 8.21 18.92 -11.39
C VAL A 210 8.37 19.09 -9.88
N ASN A 211 7.97 18.09 -9.08
CA ASN A 211 8.04 18.18 -7.62
C ASN A 211 9.47 18.39 -7.09
N GLU A 212 10.47 17.71 -7.67
CA GLU A 212 11.86 17.91 -7.26
C GLU A 212 12.33 19.33 -7.56
N TYR A 213 11.94 19.89 -8.71
CA TYR A 213 12.31 21.23 -9.15
C TYR A 213 11.75 22.33 -8.24
N TYR A 214 10.48 22.26 -7.85
CA TYR A 214 9.85 23.30 -7.04
C TYR A 214 10.01 23.06 -5.53
N TYR A 215 9.93 21.80 -5.10
CA TYR A 215 9.72 21.45 -3.71
C TYR A 215 10.87 20.64 -3.11
N GLY A 216 11.79 20.11 -3.94
CA GLY A 216 12.81 19.16 -3.49
C GLY A 216 12.21 17.82 -3.05
N GLN A 217 10.95 17.52 -3.43
CA GLN A 217 10.29 16.28 -3.06
C GLN A 217 10.45 15.25 -4.19
N SER A 218 11.31 14.26 -3.98
CA SER A 218 11.42 13.10 -4.87
C SER A 218 10.51 11.98 -4.39
N TYR A 219 9.53 11.56 -5.18
CA TYR A 219 8.66 10.44 -4.80
C TYR A 219 9.47 9.15 -4.61
N ALA A 220 10.34 8.83 -5.58
CA ALA A 220 11.23 7.69 -5.51
C ALA A 220 12.27 7.84 -4.39
N GLY A 221 12.84 9.04 -4.20
CA GLY A 221 13.85 9.31 -3.19
C GLY A 221 13.33 9.26 -1.74
N LEU A 222 12.06 9.63 -1.53
CA LEU A 222 11.40 9.58 -0.22
C LEU A 222 10.87 8.18 0.13
N SER A 223 10.51 7.38 -0.88
CA SER A 223 9.87 6.07 -0.71
C SER A 223 10.58 5.12 0.27
N PRO A 224 11.93 4.97 0.27
CA PRO A 224 12.60 4.06 1.19
C PRO A 224 12.46 4.43 2.68
N TYR A 225 12.10 5.68 2.98
CA TYR A 225 12.06 6.20 4.33
C TYR A 225 10.65 6.31 4.89
N LEU A 226 9.63 6.15 4.05
CA LEU A 226 8.23 6.35 4.41
C LEU A 226 7.46 5.03 4.27
N ASN A 227 6.62 4.75 5.26
CA ASN A 227 5.64 3.66 5.19
C ASN A 227 4.56 3.94 4.15
N PHE A 228 4.15 5.20 4.01
CA PHE A 228 3.31 5.67 2.90
C PHE A 228 3.49 7.17 2.64
N MET A 229 3.18 7.60 1.43
CA MET A 229 3.09 9.02 1.05
C MET A 229 1.63 9.43 0.82
N THR A 230 1.34 10.70 1.09
CA THR A 230 0.01 11.27 0.93
C THR A 230 0.04 12.48 0.01
N PRO A 231 -0.05 12.30 -1.32
CA PRO A 231 -0.08 13.42 -2.25
C PRO A 231 -1.36 14.24 -2.10
N MET A 232 -1.23 15.55 -1.95
CA MET A 232 -2.36 16.47 -1.74
C MET A 232 -3.04 16.84 -3.06
N ILE A 233 -3.82 15.92 -3.63
CA ILE A 233 -4.47 16.06 -4.94
C ILE A 233 -5.80 16.82 -4.80
N TYR A 234 -5.71 18.10 -4.42
CA TYR A 234 -6.88 18.94 -4.11
C TYR A 234 -7.49 19.54 -5.38
N LYS A 235 -8.36 18.77 -6.05
CA LYS A 235 -8.95 19.17 -7.35
C LYS A 235 -9.54 20.58 -7.36
N GLY A 236 -10.14 21.02 -6.26
CA GLY A 236 -10.73 22.34 -6.10
C GLY A 236 -9.71 23.46 -6.23
N ASN A 237 -8.66 23.39 -5.41
CA ASN A 237 -7.56 24.36 -5.40
C ASN A 237 -6.75 24.38 -6.71
N TYR A 238 -6.68 23.25 -7.41
CA TYR A 238 -5.98 23.15 -8.69
C TYR A 238 -6.88 23.49 -9.90
N HIS A 239 -8.17 23.79 -9.68
CA HIS A 239 -9.18 23.98 -10.73
C HIS A 239 -9.24 22.78 -11.70
N LYS A 240 -9.26 21.58 -11.12
CA LYS A 240 -9.27 20.29 -11.81
C LYS A 240 -10.53 19.49 -11.44
N ASN A 241 -10.65 18.31 -12.03
CA ASN A 241 -11.78 17.40 -11.86
C ASN A 241 -11.35 16.04 -11.31
N THR A 242 -12.30 15.13 -11.16
CA THR A 242 -12.07 13.77 -10.68
C THR A 242 -11.13 12.96 -11.59
N ALA A 243 -11.16 13.17 -12.91
CA ALA A 243 -10.24 12.48 -13.81
C ALA A 243 -8.77 12.84 -13.55
N TRP A 244 -8.50 14.10 -13.19
CA TRP A 244 -7.16 14.53 -12.78
C TRP A 244 -6.70 13.86 -11.49
N ILE A 245 -7.60 13.62 -10.53
CA ILE A 245 -7.27 12.82 -9.34
C ILE A 245 -6.74 11.44 -9.74
N GLY A 246 -7.42 10.79 -10.69
CA GLY A 246 -7.04 9.47 -11.18
C GLY A 246 -5.68 9.47 -11.87
N SER A 247 -5.48 10.35 -12.85
CA SER A 247 -4.22 10.40 -13.61
C SER A 247 -3.03 10.81 -12.75
N THR A 248 -3.19 11.77 -11.85
CA THR A 248 -2.14 12.17 -10.90
C THR A 248 -1.83 11.06 -9.90
N THR A 249 -2.86 10.40 -9.34
CA THR A 249 -2.64 9.25 -8.44
C THR A 249 -1.86 8.15 -9.13
N LYS A 250 -2.28 7.75 -10.34
CA LYS A 250 -1.62 6.71 -11.13
C LYS A 250 -0.15 7.04 -11.37
N TRP A 251 0.11 8.26 -11.84
CA TRP A 251 1.48 8.71 -12.11
C TRP A 251 2.34 8.59 -10.85
N ILE A 252 1.86 9.07 -9.69
CA ILE A 252 2.63 9.03 -8.45
C ILE A 252 2.87 7.60 -7.97
N VAL A 253 1.89 6.71 -8.10
CA VAL A 253 2.03 5.27 -7.81
C VAL A 253 3.13 4.65 -8.67
N GLU A 254 3.15 4.95 -9.98
CA GLU A 254 4.16 4.43 -10.92
C GLU A 254 5.58 4.99 -10.68
N HIS A 255 5.70 6.11 -9.96
CA HIS A 255 6.97 6.79 -9.66
C HIS A 255 7.36 6.70 -8.17
N SER A 256 6.73 5.79 -7.41
CA SER A 256 6.98 5.57 -5.99
C SER A 256 7.26 4.09 -5.71
N ASN A 257 8.10 3.83 -4.70
CA ASN A 257 8.40 2.47 -4.21
C ASN A 257 7.76 2.20 -2.84
N THR A 258 6.89 3.09 -2.38
CA THR A 258 6.13 2.98 -1.12
C THR A 258 4.63 3.07 -1.40
N VAL A 259 3.83 2.80 -0.37
CA VAL A 259 2.36 2.89 -0.44
C VAL A 259 1.93 4.34 -0.69
N ILE A 260 0.96 4.53 -1.59
CA ILE A 260 0.30 5.83 -1.81
C ILE A 260 -1.08 5.82 -1.16
N VAL A 261 -1.36 6.88 -0.40
CA VAL A 261 -2.68 7.20 0.17
C VAL A 261 -3.08 8.55 -0.38
N THR A 262 -4.03 8.63 -1.30
CA THR A 262 -4.31 9.90 -2.00
C THR A 262 -4.98 10.91 -1.07
N GLY A 263 -4.39 12.11 -0.92
CA GLY A 263 -5.00 13.22 -0.23
C GLY A 263 -6.09 13.88 -1.08
N LEU A 264 -7.32 13.93 -0.56
CA LEU A 264 -8.50 14.43 -1.25
C LEU A 264 -9.11 15.62 -0.49
N GLN A 265 -9.58 16.62 -1.23
CA GLN A 265 -10.23 17.78 -0.64
C GLN A 265 -11.72 17.47 -0.40
N ALA A 266 -12.20 17.72 0.81
CA ALA A 266 -13.58 17.45 1.24
C ALA A 266 -14.56 18.58 0.89
N TYR A 267 -14.06 19.69 0.34
CA TYR A 267 -14.79 20.94 0.07
C TYR A 267 -14.34 21.56 -1.26
N ARG A 268 -15.04 22.59 -1.73
CA ARG A 268 -14.88 23.14 -3.09
C ARG A 268 -13.50 23.75 -3.37
N SER A 269 -12.99 24.60 -2.49
CA SER A 269 -11.63 25.16 -2.54
C SER A 269 -11.36 26.01 -1.29
N ASP A 270 -10.12 26.42 -1.06
CA ASP A 270 -9.82 27.33 0.07
C ASP A 270 -10.50 28.70 -0.07
N SER A 271 -10.71 29.17 -1.31
CA SER A 271 -11.49 30.37 -1.61
C SER A 271 -13.00 30.17 -1.53
N LYS A 272 -13.48 28.92 -1.43
CA LYS A 272 -14.89 28.56 -1.33
C LYS A 272 -15.05 27.37 -0.39
N PRO A 273 -15.08 27.58 0.94
CA PRO A 273 -15.09 26.52 1.94
C PRO A 273 -16.46 25.82 2.09
N THR A 274 -17.08 25.45 0.97
CA THR A 274 -18.35 24.71 0.92
C THR A 274 -18.06 23.21 0.83
N PRO A 275 -18.61 22.36 1.72
CA PRO A 275 -18.45 20.91 1.64
C PRO A 275 -18.88 20.33 0.27
N LEU A 276 -18.17 19.28 -0.16
CA LEU A 276 -18.60 18.45 -1.29
C LEU A 276 -19.73 17.50 -0.84
N SER A 277 -20.57 17.08 -1.79
CA SER A 277 -21.58 16.07 -1.50
C SER A 277 -20.95 14.68 -1.29
N PRO A 278 -21.64 13.74 -0.60
CA PRO A 278 -21.15 12.38 -0.44
C PRO A 278 -20.82 11.70 -1.78
N ALA A 279 -21.67 11.87 -2.80
CA ALA A 279 -21.46 11.27 -4.12
C ALA A 279 -20.17 11.75 -4.79
N GLU A 280 -19.82 13.03 -4.64
CA GLU A 280 -18.58 13.58 -5.18
C GLU A 280 -17.34 13.05 -4.44
N LEU A 281 -17.41 12.95 -3.11
CA LEU A 281 -16.35 12.38 -2.28
C LEU A 281 -16.12 10.90 -2.61
N GLU A 282 -17.21 10.14 -2.80
CA GLU A 282 -17.15 8.75 -3.23
C GLU A 282 -16.54 8.61 -4.62
N GLY A 283 -16.92 9.47 -5.57
CA GLY A 283 -16.35 9.50 -6.91
C GLY A 283 -14.84 9.75 -6.90
N ASP A 284 -14.40 10.74 -6.13
CA ASP A 284 -12.98 11.07 -5.98
C ASP A 284 -12.18 9.93 -5.34
N ALA A 285 -12.69 9.35 -4.26
CA ALA A 285 -12.06 8.23 -3.58
C ALA A 285 -12.01 6.96 -4.46
N LYS A 286 -13.10 6.61 -5.15
CA LYS A 286 -13.14 5.46 -6.08
C LYS A 286 -12.11 5.60 -7.19
N ILE A 287 -11.99 6.81 -7.77
CA ILE A 287 -11.02 7.06 -8.85
C ILE A 287 -9.57 7.02 -8.34
N ALA A 288 -9.29 7.47 -7.12
CA ALA A 288 -7.96 7.28 -6.52
C ALA A 288 -7.64 5.80 -6.32
N LEU A 289 -8.56 5.02 -5.74
CA LEU A 289 -8.37 3.58 -5.48
C LEU A 289 -8.19 2.79 -6.79
N SER A 290 -9.01 3.07 -7.82
CA SER A 290 -8.91 2.39 -9.12
C SER A 290 -7.60 2.69 -9.86
N ASN A 291 -6.87 3.73 -9.45
CA ASN A 291 -5.59 4.15 -10.01
C ASN A 291 -4.40 3.79 -9.11
N GLY A 292 -4.57 2.79 -8.23
CA GLY A 292 -3.48 2.15 -7.50
C GLY A 292 -3.19 2.70 -6.10
N SER A 293 -3.93 3.73 -5.67
CA SER A 293 -3.86 4.17 -4.27
C SER A 293 -4.35 3.07 -3.33
N LYS A 294 -3.68 2.88 -2.20
CA LYS A 294 -4.10 1.92 -1.16
C LYS A 294 -5.10 2.50 -0.17
N GLY A 295 -5.46 3.75 -0.36
CA GLY A 295 -6.34 4.48 0.51
C GLY A 295 -6.48 5.94 0.11
N PHE A 296 -7.14 6.70 0.96
CA PHE A 296 -7.26 8.13 0.81
C PHE A 296 -7.27 8.83 2.16
N ALA A 297 -6.90 10.11 2.16
CA ALA A 297 -6.96 10.98 3.32
C ALA A 297 -7.86 12.18 2.99
N MET A 298 -8.91 12.41 3.77
CA MET A 298 -9.83 13.53 3.54
C MET A 298 -9.36 14.79 4.28
N PHE A 299 -9.14 15.86 3.53
CA PHE A 299 -8.82 17.20 4.03
C PHE A 299 -10.05 18.11 3.89
N ARG A 300 -10.73 18.54 4.94
CA ARG A 300 -10.45 18.37 6.38
C ARG A 300 -11.73 18.05 7.14
N TYR A 301 -11.61 17.42 8.32
CA TYR A 301 -12.75 16.93 9.12
C TYR A 301 -13.86 17.97 9.37
N GLY A 302 -13.53 19.23 9.65
CA GLY A 302 -14.53 20.28 9.90
C GLY A 302 -15.35 20.72 8.66
N LEU A 303 -14.96 20.29 7.46
CA LEU A 303 -15.68 20.55 6.20
C LEU A 303 -16.09 19.26 5.49
N LEU A 304 -16.04 18.14 6.21
CA LEU A 304 -16.47 16.84 5.71
C LEU A 304 -17.92 16.60 6.12
N VAL A 305 -18.75 16.19 5.16
CA VAL A 305 -20.13 15.79 5.43
C VAL A 305 -20.17 14.46 6.20
N SER A 306 -20.91 14.40 7.30
CA SER A 306 -20.97 13.24 8.21
C SER A 306 -21.55 11.97 7.59
N SER A 307 -22.32 12.10 6.50
CA SER A 307 -22.92 10.98 5.78
C SER A 307 -21.95 10.25 4.84
N PHE A 308 -20.73 10.76 4.63
CA PHE A 308 -19.71 10.07 3.86
C PHE A 308 -19.12 8.91 4.67
N THR A 309 -19.20 7.68 4.15
CA THR A 309 -18.78 6.45 4.85
C THR A 309 -17.71 5.69 4.05
N PRO A 310 -16.41 5.90 4.34
CA PRO A 310 -15.30 5.24 3.66
C PRO A 310 -15.40 3.72 3.55
N LYS A 311 -15.96 3.04 4.55
CA LYS A 311 -16.01 1.57 4.56
C LYS A 311 -16.72 0.95 3.36
N LYS A 312 -17.56 1.71 2.65
CA LYS A 312 -18.26 1.23 1.45
C LYS A 312 -17.40 1.26 0.18
N LEU A 313 -16.17 1.79 0.28
CA LEU A 313 -15.31 2.07 -0.86
C LEU A 313 -14.19 1.05 -1.02
N PHE A 314 -13.92 0.27 0.02
CA PHE A 314 -12.99 -0.85 -0.03
C PHE A 314 -13.79 -2.10 -0.36
N ILE A 315 -13.43 -2.75 -1.46
CA ILE A 315 -14.14 -3.93 -1.96
C ILE A 315 -13.15 -5.10 -2.06
N PRO A 316 -13.53 -6.33 -1.66
CA PRO A 316 -12.64 -7.47 -1.81
C PRO A 316 -12.34 -7.70 -3.28
N THR A 317 -11.06 -7.66 -3.61
CA THR A 317 -10.60 -7.79 -4.99
C THR A 317 -9.72 -9.04 -5.12
N PRO A 318 -9.91 -9.89 -6.15
CA PRO A 318 -9.01 -11.00 -6.44
C PRO A 318 -7.56 -10.52 -6.64
N ALA A 319 -6.65 -10.94 -5.76
CA ALA A 319 -5.24 -10.56 -5.78
C ALA A 319 -4.34 -11.63 -6.43
N ALA A 320 -4.62 -12.91 -6.20
CA ALA A 320 -3.86 -14.02 -6.77
C ALA A 320 -4.71 -15.26 -6.97
N GLY A 321 -4.34 -16.11 -7.92
CA GLY A 321 -5.06 -17.33 -8.25
C GLY A 321 -4.14 -18.52 -8.46
N SER A 322 -4.59 -19.70 -8.04
CA SER A 322 -4.03 -20.99 -8.47
C SER A 322 -5.13 -21.80 -9.14
N PRO A 323 -4.99 -22.24 -10.40
CA PRO A 323 -3.97 -21.81 -11.35
C PRO A 323 -3.98 -20.29 -11.58
N ALA A 324 -2.83 -19.75 -11.98
CA ALA A 324 -2.71 -18.37 -12.41
C ALA A 324 -3.52 -18.12 -13.69
N ARG A 325 -3.78 -16.84 -14.01
CA ARG A 325 -4.52 -16.46 -15.22
C ARG A 325 -3.75 -16.93 -16.45
N GLY A 326 -4.42 -17.68 -17.33
CA GLY A 326 -3.84 -18.21 -18.55
C GLY A 326 -2.82 -19.33 -18.33
N ALA A 327 -2.73 -19.90 -17.12
CA ALA A 327 -1.83 -21.02 -16.86
C ALA A 327 -2.15 -22.20 -17.79
N VAL A 328 -1.11 -22.85 -18.31
CA VAL A 328 -1.19 -24.06 -19.11
C VAL A 328 -0.62 -25.25 -18.34
N ASN A 329 -0.77 -26.46 -18.86
CA ASN A 329 -0.28 -27.69 -18.24
C ASN A 329 -0.77 -27.88 -16.81
N VAL A 330 -2.01 -27.45 -16.55
CA VAL A 330 -2.62 -27.59 -15.23
C VAL A 330 -3.08 -29.03 -15.01
N PRO A 331 -2.71 -29.68 -13.89
CA PRO A 331 -3.21 -31.01 -13.56
C PRO A 331 -4.73 -31.08 -13.54
N VAL A 332 -5.30 -32.19 -13.98
CA VAL A 332 -6.77 -32.37 -14.07
C VAL A 332 -7.46 -32.45 -12.71
N ASP A 333 -6.73 -32.75 -11.64
CA ASP A 333 -7.19 -32.83 -10.25
C ASP A 333 -6.81 -31.58 -9.44
N LYS A 334 -6.44 -30.49 -10.12
CA LYS A 334 -5.99 -29.26 -9.46
C LYS A 334 -7.10 -28.63 -8.61
N ILE A 335 -6.80 -28.44 -7.32
CA ILE A 335 -7.56 -27.55 -6.44
C ILE A 335 -7.36 -26.11 -6.91
N ILE A 336 -8.46 -25.41 -7.15
CA ILE A 336 -8.47 -24.04 -7.62
C ILE A 336 -8.62 -23.12 -6.42
N THR A 337 -7.74 -22.12 -6.28
CA THR A 337 -7.83 -21.11 -5.22
C THR A 337 -7.84 -19.71 -5.80
N THR A 338 -8.50 -18.78 -5.11
CA THR A 338 -8.38 -17.34 -5.34
C THR A 338 -8.20 -16.63 -4.00
N LYS A 339 -7.09 -15.91 -3.87
CA LYS A 339 -6.79 -15.05 -2.73
C LYS A 339 -7.27 -13.64 -3.02
N PHE A 340 -7.95 -13.02 -2.07
CA PHE A 340 -8.50 -11.67 -2.13
C PHE A 340 -7.67 -10.68 -1.31
N THR A 341 -7.87 -9.39 -1.54
CA THR A 341 -7.22 -8.29 -0.81
C THR A 341 -7.59 -8.22 0.66
N GLU A 342 -8.75 -8.75 1.04
CA GLU A 342 -9.29 -8.73 2.40
C GLU A 342 -10.17 -9.97 2.65
N PRO A 343 -10.56 -10.26 3.91
CA PRO A 343 -11.45 -11.37 4.22
C PRO A 343 -12.75 -11.31 3.41
N ILE A 344 -13.23 -12.49 3.00
CA ILE A 344 -14.44 -12.65 2.19
C ILE A 344 -15.47 -13.49 2.93
N PHE A 345 -16.74 -13.25 2.63
CA PHE A 345 -17.90 -13.92 3.19
C PHE A 345 -18.87 -14.34 2.07
N PRO A 346 -19.72 -15.37 2.30
CA PRO A 346 -20.74 -15.76 1.33
C PRO A 346 -21.68 -14.61 0.98
N GLY A 347 -21.83 -14.34 -0.33
CA GLY A 347 -22.87 -13.47 -0.86
C GLY A 347 -24.00 -14.31 -1.48
N ASN A 348 -24.33 -14.06 -2.75
CA ASN A 348 -25.26 -14.90 -3.52
C ASN A 348 -24.66 -16.24 -3.97
N MET A 349 -23.35 -16.45 -3.76
CA MET A 349 -22.61 -17.67 -4.10
C MET A 349 -22.66 -18.10 -5.58
N LEU A 350 -23.04 -17.20 -6.50
CA LEU A 350 -23.07 -17.46 -7.94
C LEU A 350 -21.63 -17.48 -8.51
N ILE A 351 -20.99 -18.63 -8.34
CA ILE A 351 -19.60 -18.93 -8.74
C ILE A 351 -19.64 -20.13 -9.69
N GLU A 352 -19.03 -20.00 -10.86
CA GLU A 352 -19.06 -21.04 -11.88
C GLU A 352 -17.65 -21.40 -12.37
N LEU A 353 -17.45 -22.68 -12.67
CA LEU A 353 -16.36 -23.16 -13.50
C LEU A 353 -16.97 -23.64 -14.82
N LYS A 354 -16.57 -23.07 -15.96
CA LYS A 354 -17.06 -23.45 -17.29
C LYS A 354 -15.93 -23.97 -18.16
N ASN A 355 -16.18 -24.96 -19.00
CA ASN A 355 -15.24 -25.34 -20.05
C ASN A 355 -15.39 -24.41 -21.28
N SER A 356 -14.55 -24.62 -22.30
CA SER A 356 -14.58 -23.85 -23.56
C SER A 356 -15.91 -23.94 -24.32
N ALA A 357 -16.69 -25.01 -24.14
CA ALA A 357 -18.02 -25.18 -24.72
C ALA A 357 -19.14 -24.50 -23.89
N GLY A 358 -18.81 -23.81 -22.80
CA GLY A 358 -19.77 -23.14 -21.92
C GLY A 358 -20.46 -24.08 -20.91
N LYS A 359 -20.14 -25.38 -20.90
CA LYS A 359 -20.68 -26.34 -19.93
C LYS A 359 -20.17 -26.02 -18.53
N VAL A 360 -21.09 -25.89 -17.58
CA VAL A 360 -20.78 -25.74 -16.15
C VAL A 360 -20.24 -27.05 -15.59
N ILE A 361 -19.13 -26.95 -14.86
CA ILE A 361 -18.44 -28.05 -14.19
C ILE A 361 -18.80 -28.01 -12.72
N PRO A 362 -19.30 -29.13 -12.14
CA PRO A 362 -19.59 -29.20 -10.72
C PRO A 362 -18.33 -28.99 -9.87
N ILE A 363 -18.44 -28.11 -8.88
CA ILE A 363 -17.37 -27.76 -7.93
C ILE A 363 -17.95 -27.73 -6.51
N THR A 364 -17.11 -28.04 -5.51
CA THR A 364 -17.37 -27.69 -4.12
C THR A 364 -16.60 -26.43 -3.75
N ILE A 365 -17.12 -25.63 -2.82
CA ILE A 365 -16.57 -24.32 -2.46
C ILE A 365 -16.34 -24.25 -0.95
N SER A 366 -15.20 -23.72 -0.55
CA SER A 366 -14.93 -23.32 0.84
C SER A 366 -14.24 -21.97 0.91
N ILE A 367 -14.42 -21.28 2.03
CA ILE A 367 -13.83 -19.96 2.30
C ILE A 367 -13.05 -20.05 3.61
N SER A 368 -11.81 -19.55 3.60
CA SER A 368 -10.99 -19.39 4.80
C SER A 368 -10.29 -18.04 4.76
N GLY A 369 -10.73 -17.13 5.64
CA GLY A 369 -10.25 -15.75 5.65
C GLY A 369 -10.45 -15.07 4.29
N ASN A 370 -9.35 -14.72 3.62
CA ASN A 370 -9.36 -14.10 2.30
C ASN A 370 -9.12 -15.08 1.14
N VAL A 371 -9.25 -16.39 1.36
CA VAL A 371 -9.01 -17.42 0.34
C VAL A 371 -10.29 -18.19 0.04
N LEU A 372 -10.73 -18.13 -1.21
CA LEU A 372 -11.75 -19.00 -1.79
C LEU A 372 -11.08 -20.24 -2.38
N THR A 373 -11.55 -21.42 -2.01
CA THR A 373 -11.12 -22.71 -2.57
C THR A 373 -12.27 -23.35 -3.32
N MET A 374 -12.01 -23.83 -4.53
CA MET A 374 -12.94 -24.56 -5.39
C MET A 374 -12.30 -25.89 -5.78
N SER A 375 -13.00 -26.99 -5.51
CA SER A 375 -12.55 -28.35 -5.87
C SER A 375 -13.49 -28.93 -6.91
N PRO A 376 -13.03 -29.21 -8.14
CA PRO A 376 -13.81 -29.98 -9.11
C PRO A 376 -14.26 -31.31 -8.51
N VAL A 377 -15.55 -31.64 -8.66
CA VAL A 377 -16.11 -32.90 -8.12
C VAL A 377 -15.54 -34.12 -8.84
N ASN A 378 -15.24 -33.96 -10.13
CA ASN A 378 -14.60 -34.97 -10.97
C ASN A 378 -13.30 -34.40 -11.56
N PRO A 379 -12.32 -35.24 -11.91
CA PRO A 379 -11.15 -34.81 -12.69
C PRO A 379 -11.58 -34.05 -13.94
N LEU A 380 -10.92 -32.93 -14.18
CA LEU A 380 -11.12 -32.12 -15.37
C LEU A 380 -10.70 -32.90 -16.63
N VAL A 381 -11.25 -32.52 -17.77
CA VAL A 381 -10.87 -33.07 -19.07
C VAL A 381 -9.49 -32.52 -19.43
N ARG A 382 -8.60 -33.35 -19.96
CA ARG A 382 -7.28 -32.95 -20.46
C ARG A 382 -7.42 -31.97 -21.64
N ALA A 383 -6.35 -31.23 -21.92
CA ALA A 383 -6.27 -30.34 -23.08
C ALA A 383 -7.41 -29.32 -23.21
N THR A 384 -8.06 -28.98 -22.09
CA THR A 384 -9.30 -28.21 -22.10
C THR A 384 -9.08 -26.89 -21.38
N THR A 385 -9.52 -25.80 -22.02
CA THR A 385 -9.55 -24.49 -21.38
C THR A 385 -10.77 -24.38 -20.48
N TYR A 386 -10.55 -23.98 -19.24
CA TYR A 386 -11.57 -23.69 -18.26
C TYR A 386 -11.57 -22.20 -17.90
N LYS A 387 -12.75 -21.70 -17.54
CA LYS A 387 -12.99 -20.32 -17.12
C LYS A 387 -13.71 -20.33 -15.77
N ILE A 388 -13.09 -19.71 -14.78
CA ILE A 388 -13.66 -19.40 -13.48
C ILE A 388 -14.42 -18.08 -13.63
N ILE A 389 -15.66 -18.03 -13.17
CA ILE A 389 -16.53 -16.86 -13.24
C ILE A 389 -17.07 -16.58 -11.84
N PHE A 390 -16.81 -15.38 -11.33
CA PHE A 390 -17.43 -14.81 -10.15
C PHE A 390 -18.44 -13.78 -10.63
N HIS A 391 -19.72 -14.04 -10.42
CA HIS A 391 -20.74 -13.05 -10.69
C HIS A 391 -20.75 -11.98 -9.60
N GLN A 392 -21.22 -10.79 -9.93
CA GLN A 392 -21.25 -9.70 -8.96
C GLN A 392 -22.04 -10.10 -7.71
N GLY A 393 -21.46 -9.85 -6.54
CA GLY A 393 -22.06 -10.16 -5.25
C GLY A 393 -22.05 -11.64 -4.88
N CYS A 394 -21.32 -12.50 -5.59
CA CYS A 394 -21.15 -13.90 -5.19
C CYS A 394 -20.45 -14.04 -3.83
N LEU A 395 -19.60 -13.07 -3.52
CA LEU A 395 -18.89 -12.91 -2.26
C LEU A 395 -19.03 -11.44 -1.82
N VAL A 396 -18.89 -11.20 -0.52
CA VAL A 396 -18.90 -9.88 0.11
C VAL A 396 -17.81 -9.75 1.17
N ASP A 397 -17.53 -8.55 1.67
CA ASP A 397 -16.78 -8.34 2.93
C ASP A 397 -17.70 -8.32 4.17
N SER A 398 -17.14 -8.01 5.34
CA SER A 398 -17.88 -7.84 6.60
C SER A 398 -18.87 -6.67 6.59
N GLU A 399 -18.73 -5.76 5.65
CA GLU A 399 -19.54 -4.56 5.46
C GLU A 399 -20.61 -4.73 4.37
N LEU A 400 -20.69 -5.93 3.78
CA LEU A 400 -21.58 -6.31 2.68
C LEU A 400 -21.27 -5.62 1.34
N ASN A 401 -20.04 -5.16 1.13
CA ASN A 401 -19.62 -4.67 -0.17
C ASN A 401 -19.42 -5.86 -1.13
N PRO A 402 -20.04 -5.85 -2.33
CA PRO A 402 -20.00 -6.99 -3.22
C PRO A 402 -18.67 -7.08 -3.98
N VAL A 403 -18.12 -8.30 -4.05
CA VAL A 403 -17.09 -8.64 -5.03
C VAL A 403 -17.63 -8.36 -6.42
N ALA A 404 -16.89 -7.58 -7.20
CA ALA A 404 -17.22 -7.25 -8.59
C ALA A 404 -17.12 -8.50 -9.49
N TYR A 405 -17.76 -8.43 -10.66
CA TYR A 405 -17.63 -9.48 -11.66
C TYR A 405 -16.15 -9.75 -11.99
N TYR A 406 -15.75 -11.02 -11.95
CA TYR A 406 -14.38 -11.44 -12.22
C TYR A 406 -14.35 -12.73 -13.02
N THR A 407 -13.41 -12.81 -13.97
CA THR A 407 -13.16 -14.02 -14.75
C THR A 407 -11.68 -14.31 -14.83
N ARG A 408 -11.30 -15.59 -14.77
CA ARG A 408 -9.95 -16.11 -14.96
C ARG A 408 -9.98 -17.44 -15.70
N SER A 409 -9.08 -17.64 -16.67
CA SER A 409 -8.95 -18.91 -17.39
C SER A 409 -7.67 -19.65 -17.03
N PHE A 410 -7.67 -20.96 -17.31
CA PHE A 410 -6.50 -21.83 -17.33
C PHE A 410 -6.76 -23.02 -18.27
N THR A 411 -5.72 -23.74 -18.67
CA THR A 411 -5.79 -24.88 -19.58
C THR A 411 -5.17 -26.10 -18.92
N THR A 412 -5.93 -27.20 -18.89
CA THR A 412 -5.44 -28.46 -18.37
C THR A 412 -4.35 -29.06 -19.26
N ASP A 413 -3.53 -29.90 -18.65
CA ASP A 413 -2.45 -30.60 -19.30
C ASP A 413 -2.89 -31.35 -20.57
N ASN A 414 -2.11 -31.11 -21.63
CA ASN A 414 -2.24 -31.69 -22.96
C ASN A 414 -0.96 -32.41 -23.39
N THR A 415 0.08 -32.40 -22.56
CA THR A 415 1.31 -33.11 -22.85
C THR A 415 1.24 -34.50 -22.24
N PRO A 416 1.55 -35.57 -22.99
CA PRO A 416 1.70 -36.89 -22.39
C PRO A 416 3.05 -36.99 -21.65
N PRO A 417 3.14 -37.85 -20.60
CA PRO A 417 4.39 -38.03 -19.89
C PRO A 417 5.47 -38.56 -20.83
N LYS A 418 6.60 -37.85 -20.87
CA LYS A 418 7.76 -38.19 -21.68
C LYS A 418 8.90 -38.67 -20.77
N PRO A 419 9.47 -39.86 -21.03
CA PRO A 419 10.66 -40.29 -20.31
C PRO A 419 11.84 -39.38 -20.66
N VAL A 420 12.52 -38.85 -19.64
CA VAL A 420 13.65 -37.91 -19.78
C VAL A 420 14.97 -38.51 -19.32
N LYS A 421 14.93 -39.52 -18.44
CA LYS A 421 16.13 -40.17 -17.90
C LYS A 421 15.83 -41.62 -17.55
N GLY A 422 16.81 -42.51 -17.74
CA GLY A 422 16.74 -43.90 -17.30
C GLY A 422 17.96 -44.28 -16.46
N SER A 423 17.78 -45.26 -15.57
CA SER A 423 18.88 -46.02 -14.97
C SER A 423 18.59 -47.50 -15.21
N PRO A 424 19.46 -48.26 -15.89
CA PRO A 424 20.68 -47.82 -16.58
C PRO A 424 20.43 -46.71 -17.61
N ALA A 425 21.46 -45.92 -17.90
CA ALA A 425 21.38 -44.94 -18.98
C ALA A 425 21.17 -45.66 -20.32
N ARG A 426 20.56 -44.97 -21.29
CA ARG A 426 20.38 -45.50 -22.65
C ARG A 426 21.75 -45.94 -23.21
N ASN A 427 21.81 -47.15 -23.75
CA ASN A 427 23.03 -47.78 -24.30
C ASN A 427 24.13 -48.05 -23.27
N ALA A 428 23.83 -48.10 -21.97
CA ALA A 428 24.81 -48.50 -20.97
C ALA A 428 25.34 -49.92 -21.23
N VAL A 429 26.67 -50.06 -21.18
CA VAL A 429 27.38 -51.35 -21.23
C VAL A 429 27.88 -51.73 -19.85
N ASN A 430 28.22 -53.00 -19.63
CA ASN A 430 28.73 -53.52 -18.34
C ASN A 430 27.81 -53.19 -17.15
N VAL A 431 26.49 -53.23 -17.36
CA VAL A 431 25.49 -52.99 -16.31
C VAL A 431 25.52 -54.16 -15.32
N PRO A 432 25.63 -53.92 -14.00
CA PRO A 432 25.54 -54.98 -13.00
C PRO A 432 24.23 -55.77 -13.11
N ILE A 433 24.30 -57.10 -12.99
CA ILE A 433 23.15 -58.00 -13.18
C ILE A 433 22.00 -57.78 -12.17
N ASN A 434 22.28 -57.13 -11.03
CA ASN A 434 21.32 -56.81 -9.98
C ASN A 434 20.84 -55.34 -10.04
N LYS A 435 21.03 -54.64 -11.15
CA LYS A 435 20.70 -53.21 -11.27
C LYS A 435 19.19 -52.99 -11.26
N ILE A 436 18.73 -52.08 -10.38
CA ILE A 436 17.34 -51.59 -10.39
C ILE A 436 17.12 -50.72 -11.62
N ILE A 437 16.08 -51.04 -12.39
CA ILE A 437 15.67 -50.30 -13.58
C ILE A 437 14.71 -49.18 -13.17
N THR A 438 15.04 -47.94 -13.50
CA THR A 438 14.19 -46.76 -13.23
C THR A 438 14.06 -45.89 -14.47
N THR A 439 12.91 -45.24 -14.64
CA THR A 439 12.69 -44.22 -15.67
C THR A 439 12.07 -42.99 -15.02
N THR A 440 12.68 -41.83 -15.22
CA THR A 440 12.17 -40.54 -14.78
C THR A 440 11.42 -39.88 -15.93
N PHE A 441 10.24 -39.34 -15.65
CA PHE A 441 9.40 -38.61 -16.61
C PHE A 441 9.50 -37.10 -16.37
N ASN A 442 9.15 -36.31 -17.38
CA ASN A 442 9.09 -34.85 -17.30
C ASN A 442 7.91 -34.32 -16.45
N GLU A 443 7.00 -35.18 -16.02
CA GLU A 443 5.84 -34.83 -15.20
C GLU A 443 5.38 -36.03 -14.32
N PRO A 444 4.57 -35.81 -13.28
CA PRO A 444 4.01 -36.89 -12.46
C PRO A 444 3.20 -37.89 -13.29
N ILE A 445 3.43 -39.19 -13.06
CA ILE A 445 2.74 -40.28 -13.76
C ILE A 445 1.76 -41.00 -12.83
N LYS A 446 0.70 -41.57 -13.41
CA LYS A 446 -0.21 -42.54 -12.75
C LYS A 446 -0.16 -43.86 -13.54
N PRO A 447 -0.36 -45.03 -12.90
CA PRO A 447 -0.39 -46.31 -13.59
C PRO A 447 -1.40 -46.32 -14.73
N GLY A 448 -0.95 -46.69 -15.94
CA GLY A 448 -1.80 -46.92 -17.10
C GLY A 448 -2.10 -48.41 -17.27
N THR A 449 -1.95 -48.93 -18.49
CA THR A 449 -2.04 -50.37 -18.76
C THR A 449 -0.91 -51.19 -18.12
N MET A 450 0.15 -50.51 -17.66
CA MET A 450 1.35 -51.12 -17.07
C MET A 450 1.98 -52.21 -17.97
N ASN A 451 1.80 -52.10 -19.28
CA ASN A 451 2.45 -52.97 -20.26
C ASN A 451 3.93 -52.59 -20.43
N ILE A 452 4.73 -52.95 -19.44
CA ILE A 452 6.17 -52.70 -19.35
C ILE A 452 6.89 -54.05 -19.55
N GLN A 453 7.85 -54.10 -20.47
CA GLN A 453 8.56 -55.33 -20.82
C GLN A 453 10.08 -55.10 -20.76
N LEU A 454 10.79 -55.99 -20.09
CA LEU A 454 12.24 -56.16 -20.24
C LEU A 454 12.49 -57.31 -21.22
N LYS A 455 13.33 -57.11 -22.23
CA LYS A 455 13.61 -58.12 -23.27
C LYS A 455 15.10 -58.34 -23.46
N THR A 456 15.47 -59.56 -23.84
CA THR A 456 16.78 -59.85 -24.43
C THR A 456 16.91 -59.22 -25.83
N ASN A 457 18.12 -59.20 -26.38
CA ASN A 457 18.36 -58.80 -27.76
C ASN A 457 17.64 -59.70 -28.79
N THR A 458 17.29 -60.94 -28.42
CA THR A 458 16.50 -61.88 -29.23
C THR A 458 14.99 -61.70 -29.06
N GLY A 459 14.53 -60.75 -28.24
CA GLY A 459 13.12 -60.45 -28.03
C GLY A 459 12.42 -61.28 -26.96
N THR A 460 13.14 -62.18 -26.26
CA THR A 460 12.60 -62.96 -25.15
C THR A 460 12.29 -62.06 -23.96
N ASN A 461 11.06 -62.13 -23.44
CA ASN A 461 10.66 -61.39 -22.24
C ASN A 461 11.40 -61.93 -21.01
N ILE A 462 11.99 -61.03 -20.23
CA ILE A 462 12.54 -61.31 -18.90
C ILE A 462 11.44 -60.96 -17.88
N PRO A 463 11.07 -61.89 -16.98
CA PRO A 463 10.13 -61.59 -15.90
C PRO A 463 10.59 -60.40 -15.07
N THR A 464 9.66 -59.49 -14.78
CA THR A 464 9.91 -58.31 -13.93
C THR A 464 8.88 -58.28 -12.82
N THR A 465 9.28 -57.74 -11.66
CA THR A 465 8.36 -57.37 -10.58
C THR A 465 8.28 -55.84 -10.58
N ASN A 466 7.05 -55.31 -10.67
CA ASN A 466 6.77 -53.88 -10.75
C ASN A 466 6.60 -53.25 -9.37
#